data_AF-Q9LNX4-F1
#
_entry.id   AF-Q9LNX4-F1
#
_cell.length_a   1.000
_cell.length_b   1.000
_cell.length_c   1.000
_cell.angle_alpha   90.00
_cell.angle_beta   90.00
_cell.angle_gamma   90.00
#
_symmetry.space_group_name_H-M   'P 1'
#
loop_
_entity.id
_entity.type
_entity.pdbx_description
1 polymer ?
#
loop_
_entity_poly.entity_id
_entity_poly.type
_entity_poly.pdbx_seq_one_letter_code
_entity_poly.pdbx_strand_id
1 'polypeptide(L)'
;MEEKNYDDGDTVTVDDDYQMGCTTPTRDDCRIPAYPPCPPPVRRKRSLLGFGKKREPPKKGYFQPPDLDLFFSVVAASQAAT
;
A
#
# COMPACT_ATOMS: atom_id res chain seq x y z
N MET A 1 36.10 -43.71 -62.61
CA MET A 1 35.13 -42.79 -61.96
C MET A 1 34.58 -43.55 -60.78
N GLU A 2 35.00 -43.21 -59.56
CA GLU A 2 34.55 -43.89 -58.35
C GLU A 2 33.40 -43.06 -57.77
N GLU A 3 32.16 -43.56 -57.93
CA GLU A 3 30.99 -43.02 -57.24
C GLU A 3 30.95 -43.60 -55.83
N LYS A 4 30.93 -42.73 -54.83
CA LYS A 4 30.54 -43.05 -53.46
C LYS A 4 29.62 -41.94 -52.98
N ASN A 5 28.32 -42.23 -52.91
CA ASN A 5 27.36 -41.41 -52.20
C ASN A 5 26.82 -42.21 -51.03
N TYR A 6 27.20 -41.80 -49.83
CA TYR A 6 26.57 -42.17 -48.57
C TYR A 6 26.09 -40.85 -47.97
N ASP A 7 24.78 -40.67 -47.82
CA ASP A 7 24.22 -40.13 -46.58
C ASP A 7 22.69 -40.28 -46.63
N ASP A 8 22.20 -41.10 -45.71
CA ASP A 8 20.78 -41.35 -45.45
C ASP A 8 20.24 -40.12 -44.70
N GLY A 9 19.79 -39.12 -45.48
CA GLY A 9 19.35 -37.84 -44.96
C GLY A 9 17.99 -37.92 -44.28
N ASP A 10 17.96 -38.36 -43.02
CA ASP A 10 16.82 -38.09 -42.12
C ASP A 10 16.78 -36.57 -41.86
N THR A 11 16.03 -35.88 -42.72
CA THR A 11 15.80 -34.45 -42.61
C THR A 11 14.85 -34.22 -41.43
N VAL A 12 15.42 -34.01 -40.24
CA VAL A 12 14.66 -33.51 -39.09
C VAL A 12 14.15 -32.12 -39.47
N THR A 13 12.89 -32.04 -39.86
CA THR A 13 12.18 -30.78 -40.01
C THR A 13 12.15 -30.12 -38.64
N VAL A 14 13.07 -29.16 -38.43
CA VAL A 14 13.01 -28.23 -37.31
C VAL A 14 11.75 -27.39 -37.57
N ASP A 15 10.64 -27.81 -37.00
CA ASP A 15 9.40 -27.05 -36.90
C ASP A 15 9.75 -25.60 -36.54
N ASP A 16 9.41 -24.64 -37.39
CA ASP A 16 9.78 -23.23 -37.19
C ASP A 16 9.24 -22.63 -35.87
N ASP A 17 8.42 -23.40 -35.13
CA ASP A 17 7.93 -23.08 -33.80
C ASP A 17 9.01 -23.09 -32.70
N TYR A 18 10.15 -23.78 -32.88
CA TYR A 18 11.24 -23.79 -31.87
C TYR A 18 11.92 -22.42 -31.76
N GLN A 19 11.90 -21.60 -32.82
CA GLN A 19 12.41 -20.23 -32.79
C GLN A 19 11.41 -19.24 -32.16
N MET A 20 10.14 -19.64 -32.03
CA MET A 20 9.11 -18.83 -31.39
C MET A 20 9.20 -19.01 -29.88
N GLY A 21 10.04 -18.19 -29.24
CA GLY A 21 10.18 -18.19 -27.78
C GLY A 21 8.84 -18.05 -27.05
N CYS A 22 8.80 -18.41 -25.76
CA CYS A 22 7.58 -18.36 -24.97
C CYS A 22 6.91 -16.96 -25.01
N THR A 23 5.65 -16.90 -25.44
CA THR A 23 4.86 -15.65 -25.47
C THR A 23 3.65 -15.75 -24.54
N THR A 24 3.22 -14.60 -24.00
CA THR A 24 2.00 -14.52 -23.17
C THR A 24 0.76 -14.76 -24.04
N PRO A 25 -0.16 -15.68 -23.67
CA PRO A 25 -1.41 -15.89 -24.41
C PRO A 25 -2.22 -14.59 -24.53
N THR A 26 -2.59 -14.21 -25.75
CA THR A 26 -3.27 -12.94 -26.04
C THR A 26 -4.79 -13.06 -26.09
N ARG A 27 -5.32 -14.28 -26.09
CA ARG A 27 -6.76 -14.59 -26.19
C ARG A 27 -7.52 -14.07 -24.96
N ASP A 28 -8.77 -13.63 -25.17
CA ASP A 28 -9.58 -13.00 -24.13
C ASP A 28 -9.93 -13.94 -22.96
N ASP A 29 -10.03 -15.25 -23.21
CA ASP A 29 -10.23 -16.29 -22.19
C ASP A 29 -9.03 -16.47 -21.26
N CYS A 30 -7.84 -16.07 -21.70
CA CYS A 30 -6.60 -16.10 -20.91
C CYS A 30 -6.27 -14.75 -20.25
N ARG A 31 -6.96 -13.65 -20.62
CA ARG A 31 -6.68 -12.32 -20.07
C ARG A 31 -7.27 -12.17 -18.67
N ILE A 32 -6.45 -11.67 -17.75
CA ILE A 32 -6.90 -11.26 -16.42
C ILE A 32 -7.90 -10.10 -16.60
N PRO A 33 -9.13 -10.20 -16.05
CA PRO A 33 -10.09 -9.10 -16.12
C PRO A 33 -9.50 -7.82 -15.52
N ALA A 34 -9.77 -6.68 -16.17
CA ALA A 34 -9.38 -5.39 -15.62
C ALA A 34 -10.12 -5.15 -14.29
N TYR A 35 -9.42 -4.58 -13.29
CA TYR A 35 -10.06 -4.16 -12.05
C TYR A 35 -11.15 -3.12 -12.34
N PRO A 36 -12.31 -3.21 -11.68
CA PRO A 36 -13.30 -2.15 -11.76
C PRO A 36 -12.69 -0.83 -11.25
N PRO A 37 -13.16 0.33 -11.74
CA PRO A 37 -12.67 1.62 -11.26
C PRO A 37 -12.91 1.74 -9.75
N CYS A 38 -11.97 2.37 -9.05
CA CYS A 38 -12.11 2.63 -7.62
C CYS A 38 -13.42 3.41 -7.36
N PRO A 39 -14.21 3.05 -6.34
CA PRO A 39 -15.40 3.82 -6.00
C PRO A 39 -15.00 5.26 -5.66
N PRO A 40 -15.88 6.24 -5.90
CA PRO A 40 -15.61 7.62 -5.53
C PRO A 40 -15.33 7.74 -4.03
N PRO A 41 -14.49 8.69 -3.61
CA PRO A 41 -14.13 8.86 -2.20
C PRO A 41 -15.37 9.15 -1.36
N VAL A 42 -15.47 8.51 -0.20
CA VAL A 42 -16.53 8.79 0.77
C VAL A 42 -16.48 10.26 1.17
N ARG A 43 -17.63 10.94 1.15
CA ARG A 43 -17.71 12.34 1.62
C ARG A 43 -17.44 12.34 3.11
N ARG A 44 -16.42 13.10 3.57
CA ARG A 44 -16.18 13.27 5.00
C ARG A 44 -17.43 13.84 5.65
N LYS A 45 -17.94 13.16 6.69
CA LYS A 45 -19.03 13.70 7.51
C LYS A 45 -18.52 15.00 8.12
N ARG A 46 -19.07 16.13 7.69
CA ARG A 46 -18.84 17.41 8.36
C ARG A 46 -19.28 17.21 9.81
N SER A 47 -18.36 17.37 10.75
CA SER A 47 -18.70 17.38 12.17
C SER A 47 -19.76 18.46 12.36
N LEU A 48 -21.00 18.04 12.63
CA LEU A 48 -22.08 18.96 13.01
C LEU A 48 -21.75 19.65 14.35
N LEU A 49 -20.78 19.12 15.10
CA LEU A 49 -20.13 19.80 16.19
C LEU A 49 -19.01 20.71 15.65
N GLY A 50 -19.31 21.99 15.41
CA GLY A 50 -18.28 23.04 15.49
C GLY A 50 -17.95 23.85 14.23
N PHE A 51 -18.82 23.92 13.22
CA PHE A 51 -18.74 25.04 12.25
C PHE A 51 -19.10 26.36 12.98
N GLY A 52 -18.10 26.96 13.63
CA GLY A 52 -18.17 28.32 14.21
C GLY A 52 -18.04 28.43 15.73
N LYS A 53 -18.15 27.34 16.49
CA LYS A 53 -17.97 27.37 17.95
C LYS A 53 -16.73 26.57 18.33
N LYS A 54 -15.68 27.25 18.80
CA LYS A 54 -14.54 26.61 19.46
C LYS A 54 -15.11 25.74 20.59
N ARG A 55 -14.81 24.44 20.58
CA ARG A 55 -15.20 23.54 21.67
C ARG A 55 -14.63 24.12 22.96
N GLU A 56 -15.48 24.42 23.94
CA GLU A 56 -14.99 24.86 25.25
C GLU A 56 -14.08 23.77 25.84
N PRO A 57 -12.97 24.14 26.48
CA PRO A 57 -12.14 23.18 27.18
C PRO A 57 -12.99 22.45 28.25
N PRO A 58 -12.69 21.18 28.56
CA PRO A 58 -13.36 20.48 29.64
C PRO A 58 -13.27 21.29 30.93
N LYS A 59 -14.39 21.41 31.66
CA LYS A 59 -14.50 22.25 32.87
C LYS A 59 -13.48 21.91 33.96
N LYS A 60 -12.97 20.68 33.96
CA LYS A 60 -11.99 20.18 34.93
C LYS A 60 -10.60 19.95 34.32
N GLY A 61 -10.29 20.61 33.19
CA GLY A 61 -9.09 20.33 32.42
C GLY A 61 -9.14 18.99 31.68
N TYR A 62 -8.16 18.74 30.83
CA TYR A 62 -8.10 17.50 30.03
C TYR A 62 -7.52 16.31 30.80
N PHE A 63 -6.64 16.58 31.74
CA PHE A 63 -5.93 15.60 32.55
C PHE A 63 -5.56 16.25 33.88
N GLN A 64 -6.02 15.69 34.99
CA GLN A 64 -5.69 16.12 36.35
C GLN A 64 -5.15 14.91 37.12
N PRO A 65 -3.90 14.51 36.88
CA PRO A 65 -3.28 13.45 37.64
C PRO A 65 -2.98 13.94 39.06
N PRO A 66 -3.33 13.18 40.09
CA PRO A 66 -3.08 13.59 41.49
C PRO A 66 -1.59 13.78 41.78
N ASP A 67 -0.71 13.13 41.02
CA ASP A 67 0.73 13.12 41.28
C ASP A 67 1.43 14.40 40.78
N LEU A 68 0.93 15.06 39.72
CA LEU A 68 1.60 16.25 39.17
C LEU A 68 1.53 17.45 40.11
N ASP A 69 0.40 17.65 40.77
CA ASP A 69 0.22 18.74 41.73
C ASP A 69 1.20 18.62 42.91
N LEU A 70 1.59 17.40 43.28
CA LEU A 70 2.62 17.15 44.30
C LEU A 70 4.00 17.64 43.84
N PHE A 71 4.41 17.34 42.61
CA PHE A 71 5.70 17.80 42.06
C PHE A 71 5.76 19.34 42.00
N PHE A 72 4.69 19.99 41.53
CA PHE A 72 4.63 21.46 41.46
C PHE A 72 4.63 22.11 42.85
N SER A 73 4.00 21.48 43.84
CA SER A 73 3.98 21.99 45.23
C SER A 73 5.37 21.96 45.87
N VAL A 74 6.14 20.88 45.67
CA VAL A 74 7.51 20.77 46.17
C VAL A 74 8.41 21.83 45.53
N VAL A 75 8.29 22.02 44.21
CA VAL A 75 9.07 23.02 43.45
C VAL A 75 8.69 24.46 43.81
N ALA A 76 7.42 24.73 44.14
CA ALA A 76 6.98 26.04 44.60
C ALA A 76 7.52 26.36 46.00
N ALA A 77 7.50 25.38 46.91
CA ALA A 77 8.04 25.54 48.26
C ALA A 77 9.55 25.82 48.27
N SER A 78 10.31 25.19 47.37
CA SER A 78 11.76 25.44 47.27
C SER A 78 12.11 26.83 46.74
N GLN A 79 11.25 27.44 45.93
CA GLN A 79 11.48 28.79 45.36
C GLN A 79 11.09 29.91 46.32
N ALA A 80 10.13 29.69 47.22
CA ALA A 80 9.72 30.70 48.21
C ALA A 80 10.70 30.87 49.38
N ALA A 81 11.73 30.03 49.47
CA ALA A 81 12.73 30.03 50.55
C ALA A 81 14.06 30.73 50.18
N THR A 82 14.10 31.45 49.05
CA THR A 82 15.24 32.31 48.64
C THR A 82 14.83 33.77 48.73
#